data_AF-A0A5C8JZ99-F1
#
_entry.id   AF-A0A5C8JZ99-F1
#
_cell.length_a   1.000
_cell.length_b   1.000
_cell.length_c   1.000
_cell.angle_alpha   90.00
_cell.angle_beta   90.00
_cell.angle_gamma   90.00
#
_symmetry.space_group_name_H-M   'P 1'
#
loop_
_entity.id
_entity.type
_entity.pdbx_description
1 polymer ?
#
loop_
_entity_poly.entity_id
_entity_poly.type
_entity_poly.pdbx_seq_one_letter_code
_entity_poly.pdbx_strand_id
1 'polypeptide(L)'
;MSRKSAITSVLAPLLAIMLAACGAMGGGGAERQSPAARSAAPESAPAEPTGCRHGELIPAVDIPAVHADPVVIPEVRIGGEVVPEVTILGVDLPAQRIPAQCTEIKPAPGGCLGAASIPPVSIPAVEIPPVEIPGLDAGGIKLDPVRAEGASAPAQHAEGVSTPEVCQTEPKDGGVVLSVVRPPLVRAPLVRPRLMRGNLIRPYACNDRNECVPAVEVPALEVPAVEVRAVEIPAAELRAYEVGEKNGS
;
A
#
# COMPACT_ATOMS: atom_id res chain seq x y z
N MET A 1 56.19 3.16 -10.60
CA MET A 1 56.24 3.65 -9.19
C MET A 1 54.83 3.47 -8.63
N SER A 2 54.41 2.36 -8.02
CA SER A 2 54.90 1.59 -6.86
C SER A 2 54.89 2.36 -5.54
N ARG A 3 53.88 2.08 -4.70
CA ARG A 3 53.88 1.72 -3.25
C ARG A 3 52.43 1.87 -2.74
N LYS A 4 51.65 0.82 -2.41
CA LYS A 4 51.75 -0.26 -1.40
C LYS A 4 52.00 0.23 0.03
N SER A 5 51.02 -0.05 0.90
CA SER A 5 51.10 -0.66 2.26
C SER A 5 49.66 -0.64 2.83
N ALA A 6 48.92 -1.72 3.12
CA ALA A 6 49.18 -3.00 3.79
C ALA A 6 49.62 -2.88 5.25
N ILE A 7 48.88 -3.57 6.14
CA ILE A 7 49.23 -4.28 7.40
C ILE A 7 47.90 -4.39 8.19
N THR A 8 47.18 -5.51 8.27
CA THR A 8 47.47 -6.89 8.76
C THR A 8 47.58 -6.99 10.29
N SER A 9 46.64 -7.68 10.95
CA SER A 9 46.85 -8.82 11.87
C SER A 9 45.64 -9.00 12.81
N VAL A 10 44.89 -10.11 12.77
CA VAL A 10 45.17 -11.50 13.23
C VAL A 10 44.88 -11.67 14.73
N LEU A 11 43.93 -12.55 15.10
CA LEU A 11 44.06 -13.75 15.97
C LEU A 11 42.71 -14.15 16.60
N ALA A 12 42.24 -15.36 16.27
CA ALA A 12 41.34 -16.23 17.05
C ALA A 12 42.10 -16.80 18.28
N PRO A 13 41.56 -17.59 19.27
CA PRO A 13 40.63 -18.73 19.08
C PRO A 13 39.68 -19.13 20.26
N LEU A 14 38.87 -20.17 20.00
CA LEU A 14 38.27 -21.25 20.84
C LEU A 14 38.44 -21.32 22.38
N LEU A 15 37.35 -21.67 23.10
CA LEU A 15 37.16 -22.76 24.12
C LEU A 15 35.80 -22.56 24.85
N ALA A 16 34.79 -23.45 24.81
CA ALA A 16 34.60 -24.77 25.46
C ALA A 16 33.85 -24.75 26.82
N ILE A 17 32.64 -25.36 26.81
CA ILE A 17 32.06 -26.34 27.75
C ILE A 17 32.00 -26.01 29.26
N MET A 18 30.79 -26.02 29.84
CA MET A 18 30.49 -26.85 31.03
C MET A 18 28.98 -27.07 31.21
N LEU A 19 28.66 -28.36 31.45
CA LEU A 19 27.36 -28.89 31.82
C LEU A 19 26.95 -28.47 33.25
N ALA A 20 25.66 -28.32 33.48
CA ALA A 20 25.06 -28.58 34.79
C ALA A 20 23.77 -29.39 34.60
N ALA A 21 23.84 -30.65 35.00
CA ALA A 21 22.70 -31.54 35.18
C ALA A 21 22.32 -31.52 36.67
N CYS A 22 21.03 -31.43 36.97
CA CYS A 22 20.43 -32.00 38.17
C CYS A 22 18.92 -32.17 37.92
N GLY A 23 18.45 -33.40 38.04
CA GLY A 23 17.06 -33.77 37.79
C GLY A 23 16.17 -33.64 39.02
N ALA A 24 14.87 -33.82 38.81
CA ALA A 24 13.94 -34.37 39.79
C ALA A 24 12.67 -34.85 39.07
N MET A 25 12.32 -36.12 39.30
CA MET A 25 11.09 -36.78 38.87
C MET A 25 9.91 -36.39 39.78
N GLY A 26 8.72 -36.27 39.18
CA GLY A 26 7.41 -36.19 39.81
C GLY A 26 6.44 -35.54 38.82
N GLY A 27 5.45 -36.20 38.22
CA GLY A 27 4.55 -37.22 38.75
C GLY A 27 3.24 -36.53 39.14
N GLY A 28 2.29 -36.42 38.20
CA GLY A 28 0.93 -35.92 38.49
C GLY A 28 0.29 -35.20 37.29
N GLY A 29 -0.60 -35.90 36.60
CA GLY A 29 -1.50 -35.30 35.62
C GLY A 29 -2.61 -34.49 36.29
N ALA A 30 -2.83 -33.27 35.78
CA ALA A 30 -4.10 -32.53 35.89
C ALA A 30 -4.04 -31.34 34.92
N GLU A 31 -4.81 -31.47 33.84
CA GLU A 31 -5.51 -30.41 33.10
C GLU A 31 -4.89 -29.00 33.07
N ARG A 32 -4.06 -28.73 32.04
CA ARG A 32 -3.74 -27.36 31.62
C ARG A 32 -4.97 -26.75 30.94
N GLN A 33 -5.75 -25.98 31.68
CA GLN A 33 -6.59 -24.95 31.06
C GLN A 33 -5.67 -23.86 30.50
N SER A 34 -5.53 -23.86 29.17
CA SER A 34 -4.99 -22.72 28.43
C SER A 34 -5.77 -21.46 28.82
N PRO A 35 -5.12 -20.36 29.23
CA PRO A 35 -5.80 -19.09 29.26
C PRO A 35 -6.16 -18.75 27.81
N ALA A 36 -7.45 -18.80 27.51
CA ALA A 36 -7.99 -18.32 26.25
C ALA A 36 -7.46 -16.90 26.05
N ALA A 37 -6.59 -16.74 25.06
CA ALA A 37 -6.21 -15.44 24.56
C ALA A 37 -7.53 -14.75 24.18
N ARG A 38 -7.94 -13.78 24.99
CA ARG A 38 -8.99 -12.85 24.63
C ARG A 38 -8.48 -12.17 23.37
N SER A 39 -8.99 -12.62 22.23
CA SER A 39 -8.84 -11.94 20.96
C SER A 39 -9.43 -10.55 21.18
N ALA A 40 -8.54 -9.56 21.36
CA ALA A 40 -8.95 -8.18 21.38
C ALA A 40 -9.62 -7.93 20.02
N ALA A 41 -10.92 -7.61 20.07
CA ALA A 41 -11.64 -7.17 18.88
C ALA A 41 -10.83 -6.04 18.23
N PRO A 42 -10.69 -6.01 16.90
CA PRO A 42 -10.01 -4.91 16.24
C PRO A 42 -10.72 -3.62 16.65
N GLU A 43 -9.95 -2.71 17.23
CA GLU A 43 -10.35 -1.36 17.55
C GLU A 43 -11.03 -0.78 16.30
N SER A 44 -12.33 -0.50 16.41
CA SER A 44 -13.14 -0.04 15.30
C SER A 44 -12.51 1.25 14.77
N ALA A 45 -12.03 1.21 13.51
CA ALA A 45 -11.52 2.39 12.85
C ALA A 45 -12.52 3.55 13.02
N PRO A 46 -12.06 4.78 13.29
CA PRO A 46 -12.94 5.92 13.46
C PRO A 46 -13.86 6.04 12.24
N ALA A 47 -15.15 6.29 12.51
CA ALA A 47 -16.15 6.41 11.46
C ALA A 47 -15.73 7.48 10.44
N GLU A 48 -15.80 7.14 9.15
CA GLU A 48 -15.42 8.05 8.07
C GLU A 48 -16.30 9.32 8.10
N PRO A 49 -15.72 10.51 7.84
CA PRO A 49 -16.49 11.74 7.81
C PRO A 49 -17.48 11.72 6.64
N THR A 50 -18.76 11.96 6.93
CA THR A 50 -19.81 12.16 5.91
C THR A 50 -19.97 13.63 5.52
N GLY A 51 -19.30 14.54 6.24
CA GLY A 51 -19.26 15.97 5.99
C GLY A 51 -18.27 16.67 6.91
N CYS A 52 -17.81 17.85 6.52
CA CYS A 52 -16.80 18.60 7.24
C CYS A 52 -17.41 19.87 7.85
N ARG A 53 -17.21 20.07 9.16
CA ARG A 53 -17.75 21.22 9.87
C ARG A 53 -17.10 22.54 9.44
N HIS A 54 -15.80 22.50 9.20
CA HIS A 54 -14.99 23.66 8.83
C HIS A 54 -13.99 23.27 7.76
N GLY A 55 -14.45 23.15 6.51
CA GLY A 55 -13.62 22.78 5.37
C GLY A 55 -14.42 22.02 4.31
N GLU A 56 -13.70 21.33 3.44
CA GLU A 56 -14.21 20.56 2.31
C GLU A 56 -14.02 19.07 2.56
N LEU A 57 -15.03 18.28 2.16
CA LEU A 57 -14.96 16.82 2.18
C LEU A 57 -14.15 16.33 0.98
N ILE A 58 -13.07 15.63 1.29
CA ILE A 58 -12.31 14.82 0.34
C ILE A 58 -12.98 13.44 0.33
N PRO A 59 -13.64 13.03 -0.76
CA PRO A 59 -14.40 11.78 -0.78
C PRO A 59 -13.48 10.56 -0.70
N ALA A 60 -14.02 9.47 -0.15
CA ALA A 60 -13.36 8.18 -0.19
C ALA A 60 -13.15 7.71 -1.64
N VAL A 61 -12.11 6.90 -1.85
CA VAL A 61 -11.84 6.24 -3.14
C VAL A 61 -11.89 4.74 -2.93
N ASP A 62 -12.81 4.09 -3.64
CA ASP A 62 -12.96 2.63 -3.65
C ASP A 62 -12.13 2.01 -4.76
N ILE A 63 -11.41 0.96 -4.41
CA ILE A 63 -10.61 0.16 -5.32
C ILE A 63 -11.24 -1.24 -5.31
N PRO A 64 -11.83 -1.71 -6.42
CA PRO A 64 -12.54 -2.98 -6.45
C PRO A 64 -11.59 -4.15 -6.22
N ALA A 65 -12.14 -5.23 -5.67
CA ALA A 65 -11.46 -6.52 -5.66
C ALA A 65 -11.26 -7.02 -7.09
N VAL A 66 -10.18 -7.76 -7.32
CA VAL A 66 -9.90 -8.41 -8.60
C VAL A 66 -9.72 -9.90 -8.34
N HIS A 67 -10.46 -10.71 -9.09
CA HIS A 67 -10.46 -12.17 -8.97
C HIS A 67 -10.10 -12.81 -10.31
N ALA A 68 -9.29 -13.86 -10.26
CA ALA A 68 -9.10 -14.80 -11.35
C ALA A 68 -9.22 -16.22 -10.82
N ASP A 69 -10.10 -17.00 -11.45
CA ASP A 69 -10.32 -18.40 -11.10
C ASP A 69 -9.06 -19.25 -11.34
N PRO A 70 -8.86 -20.32 -10.55
CA PRO A 70 -7.87 -21.34 -10.85
C PRO A 70 -8.14 -22.01 -12.22
N VAL A 71 -7.08 -22.38 -12.93
CA VAL A 71 -7.15 -23.11 -14.20
C VAL A 71 -6.68 -24.54 -13.99
N VAL A 72 -7.56 -25.51 -14.27
CA VAL A 72 -7.25 -26.93 -14.15
C VAL A 72 -6.83 -27.49 -15.51
N ILE A 73 -5.65 -28.09 -15.55
CA ILE A 73 -5.13 -28.85 -16.68
C ILE A 73 -5.38 -30.33 -16.37
N PRO A 74 -6.32 -30.99 -17.04
CA PRO A 74 -6.70 -32.36 -16.71
C PRO A 74 -5.57 -33.36 -16.98
N GLU A 75 -5.62 -34.51 -16.30
CA GLU A 75 -4.77 -35.66 -16.62
C GLU A 75 -4.98 -36.10 -18.08
N VAL A 76 -3.89 -36.40 -18.79
CA VAL A 76 -3.93 -36.93 -20.15
C VAL A 76 -3.03 -38.14 -20.32
N ARG A 77 -3.44 -39.10 -21.15
CA ARG A 77 -2.62 -40.25 -21.55
C ARG A 77 -2.10 -40.05 -22.97
N ILE A 78 -0.78 -39.99 -23.15
CA ILE A 78 -0.12 -39.79 -24.45
C ILE A 78 1.05 -40.76 -24.56
N GLY A 79 1.13 -41.54 -25.64
CA GLY A 79 2.22 -42.47 -25.91
C GLY A 79 2.34 -43.62 -24.89
N GLY A 80 1.29 -43.91 -24.14
CA GLY A 80 1.30 -44.86 -23.02
C GLY A 80 1.78 -44.28 -21.68
N GLU A 81 2.15 -43.00 -21.64
CA GLU A 81 2.52 -42.25 -20.44
C GLU A 81 1.31 -41.48 -19.88
N VAL A 82 1.22 -41.38 -18.55
CA VAL A 82 0.19 -40.59 -17.85
C VAL A 82 0.81 -39.26 -17.46
N VAL A 83 0.32 -38.17 -18.03
CA VAL A 83 0.65 -36.81 -17.61
C VAL A 83 -0.36 -36.39 -16.54
N PRO A 84 0.07 -36.10 -15.30
CA PRO A 84 -0.84 -35.83 -14.20
C PRO A 84 -1.60 -34.52 -14.38
N GLU A 85 -2.74 -34.42 -13.70
CA GLU A 85 -3.47 -33.16 -13.56
C GLU A 85 -2.61 -32.09 -12.86
N VAL A 86 -2.71 -30.85 -13.32
CA VAL A 86 -2.05 -29.69 -12.71
C VAL A 86 -3.06 -28.57 -12.54
N THR A 87 -3.10 -27.96 -11.36
CA THR A 87 -3.90 -26.75 -11.11
C THR A 87 -2.99 -25.53 -11.06
N ILE A 88 -3.25 -24.56 -11.93
CA ILE A 88 -2.70 -23.22 -11.83
C ILE A 88 -3.58 -22.44 -10.87
N LEU A 89 -2.99 -21.94 -9.79
CA LEU A 89 -3.73 -21.25 -8.75
C LEU A 89 -4.35 -19.95 -9.27
N GLY A 90 -5.58 -19.68 -8.82
CA GLY A 90 -6.24 -18.41 -9.00
C GLY A 90 -5.55 -17.29 -8.24
N VAL A 91 -5.98 -16.06 -8.51
CA VAL A 91 -5.48 -14.86 -7.83
C VAL A 91 -6.65 -14.08 -7.25
N ASP A 92 -6.56 -13.78 -5.96
CA ASP A 92 -7.51 -12.95 -5.23
C ASP A 92 -6.81 -11.70 -4.71
N LEU A 93 -7.14 -10.56 -5.30
CA LEU A 93 -6.72 -9.25 -4.81
C LEU A 93 -7.90 -8.60 -4.09
N PRO A 94 -7.79 -8.33 -2.78
CA PRO A 94 -8.90 -7.80 -2.01
C PRO A 94 -9.22 -6.37 -2.44
N ALA A 95 -10.49 -5.99 -2.27
CA ALA A 95 -10.91 -4.60 -2.39
C ALA A 95 -10.13 -3.74 -1.38
N GLN A 96 -9.78 -2.53 -1.79
CA GLN A 96 -9.08 -1.56 -0.96
C GLN A 96 -9.91 -0.28 -0.92
N ARG A 97 -9.74 0.49 0.14
CA ARG A 97 -10.40 1.78 0.30
C ARG A 97 -9.43 2.80 0.82
N ILE A 98 -9.47 3.98 0.22
CA ILE A 98 -8.84 5.19 0.74
C ILE A 98 -9.96 5.97 1.43
N PRO A 99 -9.89 6.17 2.76
CA PRO A 99 -11.01 6.74 3.51
C PRO A 99 -11.26 8.19 3.14
N ALA A 100 -12.50 8.65 3.34
CA ALA A 100 -12.84 10.06 3.22
C ALA A 100 -12.08 10.88 4.27
N GLN A 101 -11.77 12.14 3.93
CA GLN A 101 -11.01 13.04 4.78
C GLN A 101 -11.62 14.43 4.76
N CYS A 102 -11.28 15.26 5.75
CA CYS A 102 -11.66 16.68 5.75
C CYS A 102 -10.42 17.55 5.58
N THR A 103 -10.55 18.59 4.76
CA THR A 103 -9.72 19.78 4.99
C THR A 103 -10.24 20.51 6.23
N GLU A 104 -9.34 21.23 6.91
CA GLU A 104 -9.70 21.99 8.09
C GLU A 104 -9.31 23.45 7.94
N ILE A 105 -10.21 24.36 8.33
CA ILE A 105 -9.93 25.77 8.55
C ILE A 105 -10.46 26.12 9.94
N LYS A 106 -9.57 26.35 10.91
CA LYS A 106 -9.98 26.65 12.27
C LYS A 106 -10.62 28.05 12.34
N PRO A 107 -11.72 28.24 13.10
CA PRO A 107 -12.21 29.56 13.41
C PRO A 107 -11.14 30.40 14.12
N ALA A 108 -11.04 31.68 13.77
CA ALA A 108 -10.07 32.61 14.35
C ALA A 108 -10.77 33.89 14.84
N PRO A 109 -10.19 34.56 15.85
CA PRO A 109 -10.70 35.85 16.31
C PRO A 109 -10.55 36.95 15.24
N GLY A 110 -11.26 38.06 15.44
CA GLY A 110 -11.15 39.22 14.56
C GLY A 110 -9.71 39.72 14.45
N GLY A 111 -9.26 39.99 13.22
CA GLY A 111 -7.88 40.35 12.93
C GLY A 111 -6.94 39.16 12.69
N CYS A 112 -7.44 37.92 12.72
CA CYS A 112 -6.64 36.72 12.44
C CYS A 112 -7.20 35.87 11.30
N LEU A 113 -6.30 35.25 10.54
CA LEU A 113 -6.60 34.17 9.61
C LEU A 113 -6.34 32.85 10.30
N GLY A 114 -7.38 32.03 10.45
CA GLY A 114 -7.28 30.75 11.14
C GLY A 114 -6.33 29.77 10.48
N ALA A 115 -5.76 28.90 11.33
CA ALA A 115 -4.93 27.78 10.91
C ALA A 115 -5.69 26.90 9.91
N ALA A 116 -4.98 26.40 8.89
CA ALA A 116 -5.56 25.55 7.87
C ALA A 116 -4.71 24.30 7.63
N SER A 117 -5.36 23.18 7.29
CA SER A 117 -4.66 21.93 7.00
C SER A 117 -5.39 21.04 5.98
N ILE A 118 -4.58 20.35 5.18
CA ILE A 118 -4.98 19.24 4.32
C ILE A 118 -4.26 17.99 4.86
N PRO A 119 -4.98 16.92 5.23
CA PRO A 119 -4.38 15.72 5.80
C PRO A 119 -3.49 14.97 4.79
N PRO A 120 -2.57 14.10 5.24
CA PRO A 120 -1.85 13.20 4.34
C PRO A 120 -2.78 12.12 3.76
N VAL A 121 -2.36 11.46 2.68
CA VAL A 121 -3.09 10.31 2.10
C VAL A 121 -2.13 9.31 1.47
N SER A 122 -2.56 8.04 1.43
CA SER A 122 -1.79 6.96 0.82
C SER A 122 -2.67 6.12 -0.10
N ILE A 123 -2.11 5.74 -1.26
CA ILE A 123 -2.63 4.63 -2.07
C ILE A 123 -1.82 3.38 -1.69
N PRO A 124 -2.47 2.25 -1.33
CA PRO A 124 -1.74 1.05 -0.93
C PRO A 124 -0.95 0.44 -2.11
N ALA A 125 0.09 -0.33 -1.77
CA ALA A 125 0.78 -1.17 -2.73
C ALA A 125 -0.13 -2.30 -3.22
N VAL A 126 0.14 -2.82 -4.42
CA VAL A 126 -0.54 -4.01 -4.96
C VAL A 126 0.42 -4.79 -5.84
N GLU A 127 0.30 -6.11 -5.78
CA GLU A 127 1.14 -7.04 -6.53
C GLU A 127 0.27 -8.09 -7.23
N ILE A 128 0.49 -8.26 -8.52
CA ILE A 128 -0.01 -9.36 -9.33
C ILE A 128 1.11 -10.40 -9.40
N PRO A 129 0.91 -11.63 -8.91
CA PRO A 129 1.94 -12.65 -8.94
C PRO A 129 2.21 -13.15 -10.37
N PRO A 130 3.45 -13.59 -10.67
CA PRO A 130 3.75 -14.28 -11.92
C PRO A 130 2.97 -15.60 -12.01
N VAL A 131 2.82 -16.10 -13.23
CA VAL A 131 2.16 -17.38 -13.48
C VAL A 131 2.89 -18.16 -14.57
N GLU A 132 2.87 -19.48 -14.46
CA GLU A 132 3.51 -20.38 -15.38
C GLU A 132 2.58 -21.55 -15.72
N ILE A 133 2.47 -21.87 -17.00
CA ILE A 133 1.92 -23.14 -17.47
C ILE A 133 3.11 -24.08 -17.64
N PRO A 134 3.19 -25.19 -16.89
CA PRO A 134 4.27 -26.14 -17.06
C PRO A 134 4.35 -26.70 -18.48
N GLY A 135 5.59 -26.94 -18.90
CA GLY A 135 5.89 -27.68 -20.13
C GLY A 135 5.46 -29.14 -20.05
N LEU A 136 5.50 -29.82 -21.19
CA LEU A 136 5.12 -31.22 -21.34
C LEU A 136 6.11 -31.91 -22.29
N ASP A 137 6.68 -33.02 -21.85
CA ASP A 137 7.53 -33.90 -22.67
C ASP A 137 7.03 -35.33 -22.44
N ALA A 138 6.09 -35.77 -23.28
CA ALA A 138 5.43 -37.07 -23.13
C ALA A 138 4.93 -37.60 -24.49
N GLY A 139 5.12 -38.90 -24.71
CA GLY A 139 4.60 -39.61 -25.89
C GLY A 139 4.88 -38.96 -27.24
N GLY A 140 6.07 -38.36 -27.41
CA GLY A 140 6.52 -37.70 -28.63
C GLY A 140 6.08 -36.25 -28.78
N ILE A 141 5.34 -35.69 -27.83
CA ILE A 141 4.98 -34.27 -27.78
C ILE A 141 5.97 -33.54 -26.88
N LYS A 142 6.51 -32.42 -27.38
CA LYS A 142 7.37 -31.51 -26.62
C LYS A 142 6.81 -30.09 -26.66
N LEU A 143 6.41 -29.60 -25.49
CA LEU A 143 5.92 -28.25 -25.25
C LEU A 143 6.77 -27.61 -24.16
N ASP A 144 7.36 -26.47 -24.47
CA ASP A 144 8.12 -25.70 -23.48
C ASP A 144 7.17 -25.03 -22.47
N PRO A 145 7.62 -24.78 -21.22
CA PRO A 145 6.87 -23.98 -20.27
C PRO A 145 6.62 -22.57 -20.81
N VAL A 146 5.43 -22.04 -20.52
CA VAL A 146 5.06 -20.67 -20.88
C VAL A 146 4.89 -19.88 -19.58
N ARG A 147 5.45 -18.67 -19.50
CA ARG A 147 5.47 -17.85 -18.28
C ARG A 147 5.04 -16.42 -18.57
N ALA A 148 4.19 -15.85 -17.70
CA ALA A 148 3.96 -14.41 -17.64
C ALA A 148 4.52 -13.88 -16.33
N GLU A 149 5.28 -12.79 -16.45
CA GLU A 149 5.78 -12.08 -15.29
C GLU A 149 4.65 -11.37 -14.55
N GLY A 150 4.84 -11.28 -13.24
CA GLY A 150 3.97 -10.49 -12.38
C GLY A 150 4.14 -9.00 -12.62
N ALA A 151 3.31 -8.21 -11.96
CA ALA A 151 3.37 -6.76 -12.00
C ALA A 151 3.17 -6.19 -10.60
N SER A 152 3.90 -5.15 -10.24
CA SER A 152 3.85 -4.54 -8.92
C SER A 152 3.75 -3.03 -9.03
N ALA A 153 2.93 -2.43 -8.16
CA ALA A 153 2.92 -1.00 -7.92
C ALA A 153 3.21 -0.74 -6.44
N PRO A 154 4.24 0.06 -6.11
CA PRO A 154 4.52 0.43 -4.73
C PRO A 154 3.42 1.34 -4.18
N ALA A 155 3.34 1.41 -2.86
CA ALA A 155 2.47 2.38 -2.19
C ALA A 155 2.86 3.81 -2.60
N GLN A 156 1.87 4.67 -2.77
CA GLN A 156 2.05 6.09 -3.05
C GLN A 156 1.64 6.88 -1.81
N HIS A 157 2.40 7.92 -1.46
CA HIS A 157 2.09 8.77 -0.31
C HIS A 157 2.21 10.24 -0.69
N ALA A 158 1.29 11.06 -0.19
CA ALA A 158 1.44 12.50 -0.19
C ALA A 158 1.27 13.00 1.24
N GLU A 159 2.23 13.81 1.64
CA GLU A 159 2.24 14.46 2.93
C GLU A 159 1.09 15.45 3.06
N GLY A 160 0.64 15.63 4.30
CA GLY A 160 -0.28 16.69 4.65
C GLY A 160 0.41 18.05 4.55
N VAL A 161 -0.38 19.09 4.27
CA VAL A 161 0.10 20.47 4.26
C VAL A 161 -0.67 21.24 5.30
N SER A 162 0.01 22.05 6.11
CA SER A 162 -0.66 22.87 7.12
C SER A 162 0.02 24.22 7.27
N THR A 163 -0.74 25.19 7.76
CA THR A 163 -0.25 26.52 8.12
C THR A 163 -0.89 26.94 9.44
N PRO A 164 -0.12 27.56 10.35
CA PRO A 164 -0.66 28.04 11.62
C PRO A 164 -1.58 29.25 11.41
N GLU A 165 -2.27 29.64 12.48
CA GLU A 165 -3.01 30.91 12.52
C GLU A 165 -2.03 32.08 12.38
N VAL A 166 -2.45 33.12 11.65
CA VAL A 166 -1.66 34.34 11.47
C VAL A 166 -2.53 35.55 11.75
N CYS A 167 -2.05 36.44 12.61
CA CYS A 167 -2.79 37.60 13.10
C CYS A 167 -2.17 38.92 12.68
N GLN A 168 -3.03 39.91 12.46
CA GLN A 168 -2.65 41.30 12.36
C GLN A 168 -2.25 41.82 13.74
N THR A 169 -1.25 42.70 13.78
CA THR A 169 -0.81 43.34 15.02
C THR A 169 -1.32 44.78 15.05
N GLU A 170 -2.13 45.13 16.05
CA GLU A 170 -2.61 46.49 16.28
C GLU A 170 -1.52 47.34 16.98
N PRO A 171 -1.12 48.50 16.41
CA PRO A 171 -0.23 49.43 17.10
C PRO A 171 -0.88 50.02 18.36
N LYS A 172 -0.09 50.28 19.41
CA LYS A 172 -0.59 50.79 20.69
C LYS A 172 -1.02 52.26 20.64
N ASP A 173 -0.33 53.07 19.84
CA ASP A 173 -0.50 54.53 19.78
C ASP A 173 -1.28 54.95 18.51
N GLY A 174 -2.19 54.09 18.03
CA GLY A 174 -2.84 54.27 16.73
C GLY A 174 -1.88 54.08 15.56
N GLY A 175 -2.42 54.13 14.33
CA GLY A 175 -1.67 53.98 13.09
C GLY A 175 -2.20 52.86 12.18
N VAL A 176 -1.35 52.38 11.28
CA VAL A 176 -1.73 51.41 10.25
C VAL A 176 -1.55 49.98 10.77
N VAL A 177 -2.62 49.20 10.73
CA VAL A 177 -2.60 47.75 10.87
C VAL A 177 -2.25 47.15 9.51
N LEU A 178 -1.19 46.36 9.45
CA LEU A 178 -0.72 45.78 8.20
C LEU A 178 -1.57 44.61 7.73
N SER A 179 -1.57 44.35 6.43
CA SER A 179 -2.24 43.20 5.85
C SER A 179 -1.56 41.89 6.28
N VAL A 180 -2.36 40.83 6.42
CA VAL A 180 -1.87 39.48 6.69
C VAL A 180 -2.43 38.54 5.63
N VAL A 181 -1.57 37.68 5.09
CA VAL A 181 -1.93 36.73 4.04
C VAL A 181 -1.61 35.32 4.52
N ARG A 182 -2.57 34.41 4.33
CA ARG A 182 -2.36 32.97 4.37
C ARG A 182 -2.24 32.49 2.92
N PRO A 183 -1.10 31.93 2.50
CA PRO A 183 -0.94 31.41 1.14
C PRO A 183 -1.88 30.22 0.88
N PRO A 184 -2.10 29.82 -0.39
CA PRO A 184 -2.88 28.62 -0.68
C PRO A 184 -2.12 27.39 -0.19
N LEU A 185 -2.87 26.40 0.31
CA LEU A 185 -2.33 25.08 0.65
C LEU A 185 -2.78 24.11 -0.43
N VAL A 186 -1.83 23.39 -1.03
CA VAL A 186 -2.13 22.43 -2.09
C VAL A 186 -1.51 21.10 -1.74
N ARG A 187 -2.33 20.03 -1.73
CA ARG A 187 -1.85 18.65 -1.76
C ARG A 187 -1.96 18.14 -3.19
N ALA A 188 -0.82 17.77 -3.78
CA ALA A 188 -0.75 17.22 -5.12
C ALA A 188 -1.60 15.93 -5.26
N PRO A 189 -2.07 15.60 -6.48
CA PRO A 189 -2.78 14.35 -6.71
C PRO A 189 -1.83 13.16 -6.54
N LEU A 190 -2.36 11.99 -6.15
CA LEU A 190 -1.64 10.73 -6.22
C LEU A 190 -2.26 9.84 -7.27
N VAL A 191 -1.41 9.17 -8.04
CA VAL A 191 -1.84 8.23 -9.05
C VAL A 191 -1.08 6.91 -8.88
N ARG A 192 -1.81 5.81 -8.83
CA ARG A 192 -1.27 4.47 -9.04
C ARG A 192 -1.70 4.01 -10.44
N PRO A 193 -0.76 3.73 -11.36
CA PRO A 193 -1.11 3.31 -12.71
C PRO A 193 -1.77 1.93 -12.69
N ARG A 194 -2.44 1.60 -13.79
CA ARG A 194 -2.98 0.25 -14.02
C ARG A 194 -1.85 -0.78 -14.02
N LEU A 195 -2.12 -1.97 -13.49
CA LEU A 195 -1.20 -3.11 -13.55
C LEU A 195 -1.81 -4.23 -14.37
N MET A 196 -0.93 -4.97 -15.05
CA MET A 196 -1.31 -6.01 -15.99
C MET A 196 -0.39 -7.20 -15.91
N ARG A 197 -0.99 -8.39 -15.86
CA ARG A 197 -0.34 -9.64 -16.27
C ARG A 197 -1.03 -10.12 -17.54
N GLY A 198 -0.26 -10.33 -18.60
CA GLY A 198 -0.78 -10.82 -19.88
C GLY A 198 -1.41 -12.20 -19.77
N ASN A 199 -2.24 -12.56 -20.75
CA ASN A 199 -2.74 -13.93 -20.85
C ASN A 199 -1.59 -14.88 -21.21
N LEU A 200 -1.78 -16.15 -20.87
CA LEU A 200 -0.81 -17.21 -21.11
C LEU A 200 -1.47 -18.33 -21.88
N ILE A 201 -0.87 -18.76 -22.98
CA ILE A 201 -1.43 -19.80 -23.82
C ILE A 201 -0.35 -20.87 -24.05
N ARG A 202 -0.64 -22.09 -23.63
CA ARG A 202 0.05 -23.28 -24.12
C ARG A 202 -0.77 -23.85 -25.28
N PRO A 203 -0.20 -23.97 -26.49
CA PRO A 203 -0.95 -24.40 -27.65
C PRO A 203 -1.34 -25.88 -27.58
N TYR A 204 -2.33 -26.24 -28.39
CA TYR A 204 -2.68 -27.63 -28.68
C TYR A 204 -1.55 -28.33 -29.45
N ALA A 205 -1.33 -29.62 -29.17
CA ALA A 205 -0.34 -30.42 -29.88
C ALA A 205 -0.77 -31.90 -29.97
N CYS A 206 -0.36 -32.59 -31.03
CA CYS A 206 -0.56 -34.01 -31.24
C CYS A 206 0.76 -34.71 -31.60
N ASN A 207 0.86 -36.00 -31.29
CA ASN A 207 1.93 -36.86 -31.81
C ASN A 207 1.54 -37.51 -33.14
N ASP A 208 2.46 -38.31 -33.71
CA ASP A 208 2.27 -39.05 -34.97
C ASP A 208 1.16 -40.11 -34.93
N ARG A 209 0.68 -40.48 -33.73
CA ARG A 209 -0.45 -41.41 -33.52
C ARG A 209 -1.78 -40.68 -33.37
N ASN A 210 -1.79 -39.37 -33.57
CA ASN A 210 -2.97 -38.51 -33.43
C ASN A 210 -3.56 -38.51 -32.00
N GLU A 211 -2.70 -38.77 -30.99
CA GLU A 211 -3.00 -38.55 -29.57
C GLU A 211 -2.61 -37.11 -29.23
N CYS A 212 -3.50 -36.36 -28.57
CA CYS A 212 -3.36 -34.90 -28.49
C CYS A 212 -3.54 -34.35 -27.08
N VAL A 213 -2.78 -33.30 -26.78
CA VAL A 213 -2.86 -32.50 -25.56
C VAL A 213 -3.67 -31.24 -25.85
N PRO A 214 -4.70 -30.91 -25.06
CA PRO A 214 -5.50 -29.70 -25.25
C PRO A 214 -4.67 -28.43 -25.01
N ALA A 215 -5.06 -27.35 -25.68
CA ALA A 215 -4.57 -26.02 -25.36
C ALA A 215 -5.00 -25.64 -23.93
N VAL A 216 -4.16 -24.85 -23.26
CA VAL A 216 -4.44 -24.29 -21.94
C VAL A 216 -4.29 -22.79 -22.03
N GLU A 217 -5.31 -22.06 -21.56
CA GLU A 217 -5.28 -20.60 -21.47
C GLU A 217 -5.43 -20.17 -20.01
N VAL A 218 -4.50 -19.35 -19.54
CA VAL A 218 -4.62 -18.58 -18.30
C VAL A 218 -5.00 -17.16 -18.68
N PRO A 219 -6.15 -16.64 -18.22
CA PRO A 219 -6.61 -15.32 -18.60
C PRO A 219 -5.67 -14.22 -18.08
N ALA A 220 -5.69 -13.09 -18.78
CA ALA A 220 -5.02 -11.87 -18.32
C ALA A 220 -5.64 -11.38 -17.01
N LEU A 221 -4.83 -10.72 -16.18
CA LEU A 221 -5.27 -10.09 -14.94
C LEU A 221 -4.99 -8.59 -14.98
N GLU A 222 -6.03 -7.78 -14.76
CA GLU A 222 -5.94 -6.31 -14.72
C GLU A 222 -6.30 -5.79 -13.33
N VAL A 223 -5.44 -4.93 -12.78
CA VAL A 223 -5.77 -4.07 -11.65
C VAL A 223 -5.95 -2.64 -12.16
N PRO A 224 -7.10 -1.99 -11.91
CA PRO A 224 -7.37 -0.66 -12.43
C PRO A 224 -6.44 0.39 -11.83
N ALA A 225 -6.25 1.48 -12.59
CA ALA A 225 -5.58 2.67 -12.10
C ALA A 225 -6.42 3.31 -10.97
N VAL A 226 -5.73 3.96 -10.03
CA VAL A 226 -6.35 4.67 -8.91
C VAL A 226 -5.82 6.08 -8.87
N GLU A 227 -6.72 7.06 -8.75
CA GLU A 227 -6.38 8.46 -8.61
C GLU A 227 -7.03 9.04 -7.35
N VAL A 228 -6.20 9.69 -6.53
CA VAL A 228 -6.65 10.59 -5.48
C VAL A 228 -6.41 12.00 -5.98
N ARG A 229 -7.49 12.77 -6.13
CA ARG A 229 -7.45 14.12 -6.69
C ARG A 229 -6.64 15.08 -5.82
N ALA A 230 -6.09 16.09 -6.48
CA ALA A 230 -5.49 17.23 -5.80
C ALA A 230 -6.53 17.95 -4.94
N VAL A 231 -6.07 18.55 -3.83
CA VAL A 231 -6.93 19.31 -2.92
C VAL A 231 -6.25 20.64 -2.65
N GLU A 232 -7.04 21.72 -2.65
CA GLU A 232 -6.56 23.08 -2.40
C GLU A 232 -7.42 23.76 -1.33
N ILE A 233 -6.76 24.41 -0.37
CA ILE A 233 -7.38 25.46 0.44
C ILE A 233 -6.90 26.79 -0.15
N PRO A 234 -7.82 27.65 -0.62
CA PRO A 234 -7.43 28.90 -1.27
C PRO A 234 -6.74 29.84 -0.29
N ALA A 235 -5.94 30.75 -0.86
CA ALA A 235 -5.33 31.84 -0.13
C ALA A 235 -6.40 32.71 0.56
N ALA A 236 -6.03 33.32 1.68
CA ALA A 236 -6.88 34.29 2.37
C ALA A 236 -6.06 35.52 2.77
N GLU A 237 -6.70 36.68 2.81
CA GLU A 237 -6.07 37.95 3.15
C GLU A 237 -6.96 38.75 4.10
N LEU A 238 -6.34 39.32 5.13
CA LEU A 238 -6.88 40.46 5.86
C LEU A 238 -6.17 41.72 5.37
N ARG A 239 -6.94 42.68 4.90
CA ARG A 239 -6.40 43.93 4.36
C ARG A 239 -5.91 44.85 5.48
N ALA A 240 -4.94 45.68 5.12
CA ALA A 240 -4.50 46.76 5.99
C ALA A 240 -5.63 47.78 6.25
N TYR A 241 -5.63 48.39 7.43
CA TYR A 241 -6.56 49.46 7.81
C TYR A 241 -5.93 50.38 8.85
N GLU A 242 -6.50 51.58 9.02
CA GLU A 242 -6.05 52.55 10.03
C GLU A 242 -6.90 52.47 11.30
N VAL A 243 -6.24 52.62 12.44
CA VAL A 243 -6.87 52.70 13.77
C VAL A 243 -6.44 54.00 14.44
N GLY A 244 -7.40 54.73 15.00
CA GLY A 244 -7.13 55.96 15.74
C GLY A 244 -6.49 55.70 17.11
N GLU A 245 -5.85 56.73 17.68
CA GLU A 245 -5.36 56.70 19.06
C GLU A 245 -6.51 56.39 20.02
N LYS A 246 -6.35 55.33 20.84
CA LYS A 246 -7.29 55.06 21.95
C LYS A 246 -7.00 56.07 23.05
N ASN A 247 -7.70 57.21 23.03
CA ASN A 247 -7.69 58.17 24.12
C ASN A 247 -8.16 57.48 25.40
N GLY A 248 -7.23 57.18 26.32
CA GLY A 248 -7.54 56.52 27.58
C GLY A 248 -8.58 57.31 28.38
N SER A 249 -9.73 56.68 28.64
CA SER A 249 -10.70 57.11 29.67
C SER A 249 -10.41 56.41 30.99
#